data_AF-A0A958HTY1-F1
#
_entry.id   AF-A0A958HTY1-F1
#
_cell.length_a   1.000
_cell.length_b   1.000
_cell.length_c   1.000
_cell.angle_alpha   90.00
_cell.angle_beta   90.00
_cell.angle_gamma   90.00
#
_symmetry.space_group_name_H-M   'P 1'
#
loop_
_entity.id
_entity.type
_entity.pdbx_description
1 polymer ?
#
loop_
_entity_poly.entity_id
_entity_poly.type
_entity_poly.pdbx_seq_one_letter_code
_entity_poly.pdbx_strand_id
1 'polypeptide(L)'
;RVALETGRQQAGIQPNDYTTLQSIKAGVDSEQAAWDLYLETLDDEQINADITLINWRGDPWTMPLWRVLQHLILHGMQHHTELAQLLTAEGQSPGDIDLLFYRGQ
;
A
#
# COMPACT_ATOMS: atom_id res chain seq x y z
N ARG A 1 -6.36 0.93 -1.12
CA ARG A 1 -7.39 0.02 -1.71
C ARG A 1 -8.63 0.69 -2.31
N VAL A 2 -9.12 1.85 -1.84
CA VAL A 2 -10.47 2.37 -2.19
C VAL A 2 -10.75 2.50 -3.69
N ALA A 3 -9.74 2.84 -4.49
CA ALA A 3 -9.88 2.86 -5.95
C ALA A 3 -10.17 1.47 -6.55
N LEU A 4 -9.65 0.41 -5.94
CA LEU A 4 -9.94 -0.98 -6.33
C LEU A 4 -11.38 -1.37 -5.96
N GLU A 5 -11.87 -0.91 -4.80
CA GLU A 5 -13.22 -1.21 -4.31
C GLU A 5 -14.32 -0.42 -5.07
N THR A 6 -14.04 0.83 -5.42
CA THR A 6 -15.06 1.79 -5.86
C THR A 6 -14.85 2.32 -7.28
N GLY A 7 -13.70 2.04 -7.90
CA GLY A 7 -13.27 2.65 -9.16
C GLY A 7 -12.92 4.14 -9.06
N ARG A 8 -12.93 4.74 -7.86
CA ARG A 8 -12.70 6.17 -7.65
C ARG A 8 -11.38 6.43 -6.96
N GLN A 9 -10.59 7.34 -7.50
CA GLN A 9 -9.44 7.87 -6.78
C GLN A 9 -9.90 8.68 -5.55
N GLN A 10 -9.16 8.53 -4.45
CA GLN A 10 -9.34 9.36 -3.27
C GLN A 10 -8.42 10.57 -3.31
N ALA A 11 -8.80 11.61 -2.56
CA ALA A 11 -7.89 12.70 -2.26
C ALA A 11 -6.65 12.16 -1.52
N GLY A 12 -5.50 12.78 -1.77
CA GLY A 12 -4.26 12.42 -1.09
C GLY A 12 -4.34 12.67 0.42
N ILE A 13 -3.67 11.81 1.19
CA ILE A 13 -3.50 11.95 2.63
C ILE A 13 -2.85 13.30 2.96
N GLN A 14 -3.40 14.04 3.93
CA GLN A 14 -2.79 15.29 4.38
C GLN A 14 -1.92 15.05 5.62
N PRO A 15 -0.68 15.57 5.66
CA PRO A 15 0.17 15.45 6.85
C PRO A 15 -0.48 15.96 8.14
N ASN A 16 -1.36 16.96 8.01
CA ASN A 16 -2.09 17.55 9.14
C ASN A 16 -3.11 16.60 9.78
N ASP A 17 -3.48 15.52 9.10
CA ASP A 17 -4.34 14.47 9.66
C ASP A 17 -3.56 13.54 10.62
N TYR A 18 -2.22 13.57 10.56
CA TYR A 18 -1.32 12.64 11.23
C TYR A 18 -0.20 13.35 11.99
N THR A 19 -0.56 14.25 12.91
CA THR A 19 0.41 15.10 13.65
C THR A 19 1.18 14.39 14.75
N THR A 20 0.83 13.15 15.09
CA THR A 20 1.49 12.36 16.14
C THR A 20 1.82 10.94 15.68
N LEU A 21 2.79 10.30 16.33
CA LEU A 21 3.09 8.88 16.10
C LEU A 21 1.86 8.00 16.38
N GLN A 22 1.03 8.35 17.37
CA GLN A 22 -0.18 7.60 17.70
C GLN A 22 -1.23 7.70 16.57
N SER A 23 -1.43 8.89 15.99
CA SER A 23 -2.34 9.05 14.84
C SER A 23 -1.85 8.26 13.63
N ILE A 24 -0.54 8.22 13.38
CA ILE A 24 0.03 7.43 12.27
C ILE A 24 -0.26 5.95 12.50
N LYS A 25 0.02 5.41 13.70
CA LYS A 25 -0.24 4.01 14.04
C LYS A 25 -1.72 3.65 13.85
N ALA A 26 -2.62 4.46 14.39
CA ALA A 26 -4.05 4.23 14.26
C ALA A 26 -4.52 4.25 12.79
N GLY A 27 -3.95 5.13 11.95
CA GLY A 27 -4.23 5.16 10.51
C GLY A 27 -3.74 3.91 9.79
N VAL A 28 -2.53 3.45 10.09
CA VAL A 28 -1.97 2.21 9.53
C VAL A 28 -2.80 1.01 9.95
N ASP A 29 -3.13 0.87 11.23
CA ASP A 29 -3.96 -0.24 11.74
C ASP A 29 -5.34 -0.27 11.08
N SER A 30 -5.97 0.90 10.91
CA SER A 30 -7.26 1.02 10.24
C SER A 30 -7.19 0.65 8.76
N GLU A 31 -6.14 1.06 8.04
CA GLU A 31 -6.00 0.75 6.61
C GLU A 31 -5.60 -0.71 6.42
N GLN A 32 -4.80 -1.30 7.32
CA GLN A 32 -4.49 -2.73 7.31
C GLN A 32 -5.75 -3.58 7.46
N ALA A 33 -6.57 -3.32 8.47
CA ALA A 33 -7.82 -4.07 8.68
C ALA A 33 -8.77 -3.98 7.46
N ALA A 34 -8.79 -2.82 6.80
CA ALA A 34 -9.61 -2.64 5.60
C ALA A 34 -9.01 -3.31 4.35
N TRP A 35 -7.68 -3.42 4.24
CA TRP A 35 -7.03 -4.27 3.24
C TRP A 35 -7.30 -5.75 3.47
N ASP A 36 -7.23 -6.22 4.71
CA ASP A 36 -7.51 -7.62 5.06
C ASP A 36 -8.91 -8.01 4.58
N LEU A 37 -9.92 -7.19 4.92
CA LEU A 37 -11.30 -7.37 4.48
C LEU A 37 -11.43 -7.37 2.94
N TYR A 38 -10.72 -6.49 2.24
CA TYR A 38 -10.76 -6.47 0.77
C TYR A 38 -10.12 -7.72 0.16
N LEU A 39 -8.95 -8.14 0.67
CA LEU A 39 -8.23 -9.31 0.18
C LEU A 39 -9.00 -10.60 0.40
N GLU A 40 -9.75 -10.71 1.51
CA GLU A 40 -10.66 -11.84 1.78
C GLU A 40 -11.78 -11.99 0.72
N THR A 41 -12.10 -10.93 -0.02
CA THR A 41 -13.12 -10.99 -1.09
C THR A 41 -12.60 -11.50 -2.42
N LEU A 42 -11.28 -11.68 -2.55
CA LEU A 42 -10.63 -12.02 -3.82
C LEU A 42 -10.38 -13.52 -3.96
N ASP A 43 -10.84 -14.08 -5.06
CA ASP A 43 -10.48 -15.40 -5.56
C ASP A 43 -9.49 -15.32 -6.73
N ASP A 44 -9.05 -16.49 -7.21
CA ASP A 44 -8.09 -16.59 -8.32
C ASP A 44 -8.63 -15.97 -9.61
N GLU A 45 -9.94 -16.04 -9.88
CA GLU A 45 -10.53 -15.46 -11.08
C GLU A 45 -10.45 -13.92 -11.00
N GLN A 46 -10.82 -13.34 -9.87
CA GLN A 46 -10.78 -11.90 -9.63
C GLN A 46 -9.34 -11.35 -9.64
N ILE A 47 -8.38 -12.10 -9.09
CA ILE A 47 -6.94 -11.73 -9.11
C ILE A 47 -6.39 -11.68 -10.54
N ASN A 48 -6.87 -12.56 -11.43
CA ASN A 48 -6.44 -12.63 -12.82
C ASN A 48 -7.26 -11.73 -13.76
N ALA A 49 -8.42 -11.24 -13.33
CA ALA A 49 -9.27 -10.37 -14.12
C ALA A 49 -8.66 -8.97 -14.34
N ASP A 50 -8.93 -8.40 -15.51
CA ASP A 50 -8.57 -7.02 -15.82
C ASP A 50 -9.44 -6.04 -15.04
N ILE A 51 -8.79 -5.06 -14.40
CA ILE A 51 -9.44 -3.90 -13.77
C ILE A 51 -9.03 -2.63 -14.51
N THR A 52 -9.92 -1.63 -14.50
CA THR A 52 -9.64 -0.31 -15.08
C THR A 52 -9.59 0.73 -13.97
N LEU A 53 -8.45 1.41 -13.84
CA LEU A 53 -8.23 2.50 -12.90
C LEU A 53 -7.97 3.80 -13.65
N ILE A 54 -8.31 4.93 -13.04
CA ILE A 54 -7.92 6.24 -13.56
C ILE A 54 -6.53 6.58 -13.03
N ASN A 55 -5.61 6.96 -13.91
CA ASN A 55 -4.26 7.38 -13.53
C ASN A 55 -4.25 8.85 -13.04
N TRP A 56 -3.09 9.32 -12.58
CA TRP A 56 -2.93 10.70 -12.10
C TRP A 56 -3.11 11.79 -13.17
N ARG A 57 -3.12 11.43 -14.45
CA ARG A 57 -3.43 12.33 -15.59
C ARG A 57 -4.92 12.32 -15.97
N GLY A 58 -5.73 11.48 -15.34
CA GLY A 58 -7.14 11.30 -15.66
C GLY A 58 -7.43 10.27 -16.77
N ASP A 59 -6.40 9.59 -17.29
CA ASP A 59 -6.61 8.58 -18.33
C ASP A 59 -6.98 7.22 -17.72
N PRO A 60 -7.87 6.45 -18.35
CA PRO A 60 -8.11 5.07 -17.96
C PRO A 60 -6.90 4.19 -18.26
N TRP A 61 -6.62 3.27 -17.35
CA TRP A 61 -5.53 2.31 -17.46
C TRP A 61 -6.02 0.93 -17.03
N THR A 62 -5.91 -0.05 -17.92
CA THR A 62 -6.44 -1.41 -17.73
C THR A 62 -5.31 -2.43 -17.63
N MET A 63 -5.37 -3.31 -16.63
CA MET A 63 -4.48 -4.46 -16.47
C MET A 63 -5.04 -5.49 -15.48
N PRO A 64 -4.45 -6.70 -15.41
CA PRO A 64 -4.84 -7.68 -14.40
C PRO A 64 -4.63 -7.18 -12.97
N LEU A 65 -5.56 -7.48 -12.06
CA LEU A 65 -5.50 -7.03 -10.66
C LEU A 65 -4.17 -7.40 -9.99
N TRP A 66 -3.64 -8.59 -10.23
CA TRP A 66 -2.35 -9.01 -9.66
C TRP A 66 -1.20 -8.07 -10.00
N ARG A 67 -1.20 -7.42 -11.18
CA ARG A 67 -0.15 -6.45 -11.55
C ARG A 67 -0.25 -5.19 -10.73
N VAL A 68 -1.47 -4.75 -10.40
CA VAL A 68 -1.70 -3.61 -9.52
C VAL A 68 -1.23 -3.94 -8.10
N LEU A 69 -1.57 -5.12 -7.58
CA LEU A 69 -1.11 -5.56 -6.25
C LEU A 69 0.42 -5.69 -6.19
N GLN A 70 1.06 -6.25 -7.22
CA GLN A 70 2.51 -6.31 -7.33
C GLN A 70 3.13 -4.90 -7.32
N HIS A 71 2.56 -3.97 -8.08
CA HIS A 71 3.01 -2.58 -8.10
C HIS A 71 2.93 -1.93 -6.72
N LEU A 72 1.88 -2.20 -5.93
CA LEU A 72 1.75 -1.69 -4.56
C LEU A 72 2.84 -2.24 -3.63
N ILE A 73 3.19 -3.53 -3.74
CA ILE A 73 4.30 -4.12 -2.98
C ILE A 73 5.61 -3.40 -3.33
N LEU A 74 5.89 -3.18 -4.61
CA LEU A 74 7.10 -2.51 -5.06
C LEU A 74 7.16 -1.05 -4.59
N HIS A 75 6.04 -0.31 -4.65
CA HIS A 75 5.96 1.05 -4.11
C HIS A 75 6.15 1.09 -2.60
N GLY A 76 5.53 0.15 -1.87
CA GLY A 76 5.70 0.02 -0.43
C GLY A 76 7.17 -0.19 -0.05
N MET A 77 7.86 -1.08 -0.77
CA MET A 77 9.30 -1.29 -0.56
C MET A 77 10.14 -0.06 -0.89
N GLN A 78 9.81 0.71 -1.94
CA GLN A 78 10.50 1.98 -2.22
C GLN A 78 10.43 2.91 -1.01
N HIS A 79 9.23 3.21 -0.50
CA HIS A 79 9.06 4.10 0.66
C HIS A 79 9.68 3.53 1.94
N HIS A 80 9.63 2.22 2.15
CA HIS A 80 10.32 1.59 3.28
C HIS A 80 11.83 1.86 3.19
N THR A 81 12.44 1.70 2.03
CA THR A 81 13.89 1.99 1.87
C THR A 81 14.22 3.48 2.07
N GLU A 82 13.34 4.40 1.67
CA GLU A 82 13.50 5.84 1.96
C GLU A 82 13.50 6.10 3.48
N LEU A 83 12.57 5.49 4.23
CA LEU A 83 12.54 5.56 5.69
C LEU A 83 13.77 4.92 6.32
N ALA A 84 14.23 3.79 5.76
CA ALA A 84 15.42 3.10 6.25
C ALA A 84 16.68 3.97 6.13
N GLN A 85 16.80 4.73 5.03
CA GLN A 85 17.88 5.70 4.84
C GLN A 85 17.81 6.81 5.90
N LEU A 86 16.63 7.36 6.17
CA LEU A 86 16.45 8.39 7.20
C LEU A 86 16.81 7.89 8.61
N LEU A 87 16.35 6.68 8.97
CA LEU A 87 16.70 6.06 10.25
C LEU A 87 18.21 5.83 10.38
N THR A 88 18.84 5.35 9.31
CA THR A 88 20.29 5.12 9.27
C THR A 88 21.07 6.43 9.45
N ALA A 89 20.63 7.53 8.83
CA ALA A 89 21.23 8.85 8.99
C ALA A 89 21.21 9.34 10.44
N GLU A 90 20.19 8.94 11.22
CA GLU A 90 20.05 9.21 12.65
C GLU A 90 20.69 8.15 13.55
N GLY A 91 21.52 7.25 12.99
CA GLY A 91 22.22 6.19 13.72
C GLY A 91 21.30 5.09 14.25
N GLN A 92 20.07 4.99 13.74
CA GLN A 92 19.10 3.94 14.09
C GLN A 92 19.14 2.79 13.08
N SER A 93 18.91 1.57 13.55
CA SER A 93 18.69 0.43 12.67
C SER A 93 17.29 0.51 12.05
N PRO A 94 17.14 0.30 10.74
CA PRO A 94 15.83 0.25 10.09
C PRO A 94 15.08 -1.08 10.30
N GLY A 95 15.69 -2.06 10.96
CA GLY A 95 15.16 -3.42 11.04
C GLY A 95 15.52 -4.26 9.81
N ASP A 96 14.89 -5.43 9.70
CA ASP A 96 15.05 -6.34 8.55
C ASP A 96 14.08 -5.94 7.43
N ILE A 97 14.60 -5.87 6.21
CA ILE A 97 13.85 -5.51 5.00
C ILE A 97 13.86 -6.63 3.96
N ASP A 98 14.51 -7.75 4.27
CA ASP A 98 14.61 -8.89 3.36
C ASP A 98 13.35 -9.75 3.42
N LEU A 99 12.71 -9.92 2.27
CA LEU A 99 11.57 -10.83 2.12
C LEU A 99 11.93 -12.28 2.53
N LEU A 100 13.19 -12.69 2.37
CA LEU A 100 13.64 -14.05 2.67
C LEU A 100 13.47 -14.45 4.14
N PHE A 101 13.44 -13.48 5.05
CA PHE A 101 13.26 -13.72 6.48
C PHE A 101 11.86 -13.37 6.99
N TYR A 102 10.97 -12.93 6.11
CA TYR A 102 9.58 -12.67 6.45
C TYR A 102 8.87 -13.97 6.82
N ARG A 103 8.32 -14.04 8.03
CA ARG A 103 7.71 -15.27 8.56
C ARG A 103 6.18 -15.34 8.46
N GLY A 104 5.51 -14.28 7.99
CA GLY A 104 4.04 -14.21 7.96
C GLY A 104 3.46 -14.39 9.36
N GLN A 105 3.10 -13.31 10.04
CA GLN A 105 2.26 -13.44 11.24
C GLN A 105 0.81 -13.62 10.82
#